data_AF-A0A2C9KGH9-F1
#
_entry.id   AF-A0A2C9KGH9-F1
#
_cell.length_a   1.000
_cell.length_b   1.000
_cell.length_c   1.000
_cell.angle_alpha   90.00
_cell.angle_beta   90.00
_cell.angle_gamma   90.00
#
_symmetry.space_group_name_H-M   'P 1'
#
loop_
_entity.id
_entity.type
_entity.pdbx_description
1 polymer ?
#
loop_
_entity_poly.entity_id
_entity_poly.type
_entity_poly.pdbx_seq_one_letter_code
_entity_poly.pdbx_strand_id
1 'polypeptide(L)'
;MTVLHFLYKSATAMEKAQETVSDERAPIQKLYHEFGDMTTLHGMRRAVSSNKCWIRGIWTLLVLVGAGLALYQFISIVREFQTSPVSTVVSIKYQPRLEFPAVTLCNLNPIRLSKASQAIKDLVNGTETLEQQNAKLEELLSENSTEEKMLMGHSMEDMLIDCKFNGVSISEILFKKFFFLLRIPNKLISRAVWLYSITFVNFKTIFST
;
A
#
# COMPACT_ATOMS: atom_id res chain seq x y z
N MET A 1 71.19 -17.77 -35.98
CA MET A 1 70.80 -19.13 -35.52
C MET A 1 69.55 -19.14 -34.63
N THR A 2 69.26 -18.06 -33.90
CA THR A 2 68.14 -17.98 -32.93
C THR A 2 66.76 -17.78 -33.57
N VAL A 3 66.67 -17.00 -34.67
CA VAL A 3 65.40 -16.73 -35.35
C VAL A 3 64.87 -17.96 -36.09
N LEU A 4 65.74 -18.71 -36.77
CA LEU A 4 65.36 -19.94 -37.47
C LEU A 4 64.87 -21.03 -36.49
N HIS A 5 65.55 -21.17 -35.35
CA HIS A 5 65.15 -22.08 -34.28
C HIS A 5 63.83 -21.66 -33.62
N PHE A 6 63.60 -20.34 -33.44
CA PHE A 6 62.35 -19.82 -32.93
C PHE A 6 61.19 -20.06 -33.91
N LEU A 7 61.40 -19.84 -35.21
CA LEU A 7 60.39 -20.10 -36.25
C LEU A 7 60.08 -21.60 -36.39
N TYR A 8 61.10 -22.46 -36.32
CA TYR A 8 60.92 -23.92 -36.35
C TYR A 8 60.16 -24.44 -35.12
N LYS A 9 60.49 -23.92 -33.93
CA LYS A 9 59.77 -24.25 -32.68
C LYS A 9 58.33 -23.71 -32.68
N SER A 10 58.10 -22.55 -33.30
CA SER A 10 56.77 -21.96 -33.46
C SER A 10 55.92 -22.74 -34.45
N ALA A 11 56.49 -23.16 -35.58
CA ALA A 11 55.80 -23.95 -36.61
C ALA A 11 55.38 -25.33 -36.08
N THR A 12 56.27 -26.02 -35.35
CA THR A 12 55.96 -27.32 -34.72
C THR A 12 54.97 -27.21 -33.55
N ALA A 13 54.98 -26.09 -32.81
CA ALA A 13 53.96 -25.81 -31.79
C ALA A 13 52.58 -25.54 -32.42
N MET A 14 52.53 -24.89 -33.58
CA MET A 14 51.29 -24.66 -34.32
C MET A 14 50.73 -25.93 -34.99
N GLU A 15 51.59 -26.82 -35.47
CA GLU A 15 51.16 -28.13 -35.99
C GLU A 15 50.55 -29.01 -34.88
N LYS A 16 51.16 -29.01 -33.68
CA LYS A 16 50.61 -29.69 -32.48
C LYS A 16 49.32 -29.06 -31.95
N ALA A 17 49.18 -27.73 -32.09
CA ALA A 17 47.95 -27.02 -31.73
C ALA A 17 46.81 -27.30 -32.73
N GLN A 18 47.12 -27.46 -34.02
CA GLN A 18 46.15 -27.81 -35.05
C GLN A 18 45.65 -29.27 -34.90
N GLU A 19 46.53 -30.19 -34.51
CA GLU A 19 46.17 -31.59 -34.23
C GLU A 19 45.25 -31.70 -32.99
N THR A 20 45.58 -30.98 -31.91
CA THR A 20 44.77 -30.98 -30.67
C THR A 20 43.39 -30.33 -30.80
N VAL A 21 43.21 -29.36 -31.70
CA VAL A 21 41.90 -28.74 -31.97
C VAL A 21 41.03 -29.61 -32.92
N SER A 22 41.62 -30.53 -33.69
CA SER A 22 40.87 -31.43 -34.57
C SER A 22 40.32 -32.69 -33.89
N ASP A 23 40.88 -33.10 -32.74
CA ASP A 23 40.43 -34.25 -31.95
C ASP A 23 39.31 -33.90 -30.93
N GLU A 24 39.11 -32.61 -30.63
CA GLU A 24 38.05 -32.15 -29.70
C GLU A 24 36.70 -31.86 -30.39
N ARG A 25 36.37 -32.58 -31.47
CA ARG A 25 34.98 -32.72 -31.91
C ARG A 25 34.46 -34.05 -31.41
N ALA A 26 34.30 -34.17 -30.09
CA ALA A 26 33.55 -35.28 -29.53
C ALA A 26 32.20 -35.34 -30.27
N PRO A 27 31.83 -36.49 -30.88
CA PRO A 27 30.55 -36.58 -31.57
C PRO A 27 29.46 -36.13 -30.61
N ILE A 28 28.57 -35.25 -31.07
CA ILE A 28 27.51 -34.59 -30.28
C ILE A 28 26.77 -35.57 -29.34
N GLN A 29 26.66 -36.84 -29.73
CA GLN A 29 26.12 -37.93 -28.92
C GLN A 29 26.91 -38.21 -27.63
N LYS A 30 28.25 -38.17 -27.64
CA LYS A 30 29.09 -38.31 -26.44
C LYS A 30 28.85 -37.15 -25.47
N LEU A 31 28.74 -35.92 -25.99
CA LEU A 31 28.47 -34.73 -25.18
C LEU A 31 27.10 -34.81 -24.49
N TYR A 32 26.04 -35.22 -25.22
CA TYR A 32 24.72 -35.41 -24.61
C TYR A 32 24.70 -36.52 -23.56
N HIS A 33 25.48 -37.59 -23.76
CA HIS A 33 25.57 -38.70 -22.82
C HIS A 33 26.30 -38.31 -21.54
N GLU A 34 27.44 -37.63 -21.67
CA GLU A 34 28.21 -37.11 -20.55
C GLU A 34 27.39 -36.09 -19.75
N PHE A 35 26.71 -35.16 -20.43
CA PHE A 35 25.81 -34.20 -19.78
C PHE A 35 24.62 -34.89 -19.08
N GLY A 36 24.01 -35.88 -19.73
CA GLY A 36 22.89 -36.65 -19.18
C GLY A 36 23.26 -37.51 -17.97
N ASP A 37 24.52 -37.94 -17.87
CA ASP A 37 25.05 -38.69 -16.72
C ASP A 37 25.49 -37.76 -15.58
N MET A 38 25.97 -36.54 -15.86
CA MET A 38 26.41 -35.57 -14.86
C MET A 38 25.29 -34.71 -14.27
N THR A 39 24.19 -34.53 -15.01
CA THR A 39 23.07 -33.71 -14.54
C THR A 39 22.33 -34.33 -13.36
N THR A 40 21.90 -33.49 -12.43
CA THR A 40 21.01 -33.87 -11.32
C THR A 40 19.55 -33.92 -11.73
N LEU A 41 19.23 -33.65 -13.02
CA LEU A 41 17.88 -33.73 -13.54
C LEU A 41 17.38 -35.19 -13.56
N HIS A 42 16.48 -35.49 -12.63
CA HIS A 42 15.86 -36.79 -12.48
C HIS A 42 15.19 -37.22 -13.81
N GLY A 43 15.55 -38.41 -14.30
CA GLY A 43 15.01 -38.97 -15.55
C GLY A 43 15.85 -38.67 -16.81
N MET A 44 16.70 -37.63 -16.81
CA MET A 44 17.53 -37.30 -17.98
C MET A 44 18.58 -38.38 -18.27
N ARG A 45 19.21 -38.92 -17.24
CA ARG A 45 20.11 -40.09 -17.35
C ARG A 45 19.44 -41.29 -18.01
N ARG A 46 18.17 -41.55 -17.70
CA ARG A 46 17.43 -42.69 -18.27
C ARG A 46 16.96 -42.42 -19.70
N ALA A 47 16.71 -41.16 -20.05
CA ALA A 47 16.39 -40.75 -21.42
C ALA A 47 17.60 -40.91 -22.36
N VAL A 48 18.82 -40.66 -21.85
CA VAL A 48 20.04 -40.71 -22.68
C VAL A 48 20.73 -42.08 -22.66
N SER A 49 20.87 -42.71 -21.49
CA SER A 49 21.74 -43.88 -21.28
C SER A 49 21.03 -45.25 -21.35
N SER A 50 19.76 -45.32 -21.76
CA SER A 50 19.01 -46.60 -21.86
C SER A 50 19.29 -47.35 -23.17
N ASN A 51 19.57 -48.66 -23.10
CA ASN A 51 19.89 -49.48 -24.28
C ASN A 51 18.69 -49.73 -25.23
N LYS A 52 17.45 -49.63 -24.74
CA LYS A 52 16.23 -49.89 -25.55
C LYS A 52 15.61 -48.57 -26.01
N CYS A 53 15.42 -48.39 -27.32
CA CYS A 53 14.86 -47.15 -27.90
C CYS A 53 13.49 -46.77 -27.33
N TRP A 54 12.61 -47.74 -27.07
CA TRP A 54 11.28 -47.45 -26.50
C TRP A 54 11.36 -46.92 -25.05
N ILE A 55 12.30 -47.42 -24.25
CA ILE A 55 12.54 -46.95 -22.87
C ILE A 55 13.04 -45.51 -22.90
N ARG A 56 13.99 -45.20 -23.80
CA ARG A 56 14.47 -43.82 -24.01
C ARG A 56 13.31 -42.90 -24.37
N GLY A 57 12.45 -43.31 -25.30
CA GLY A 57 11.27 -42.54 -25.71
C GLY A 57 10.32 -42.22 -24.55
N ILE A 58 10.00 -43.20 -23.71
CA ILE A 58 9.15 -43.00 -22.53
C ILE A 58 9.80 -42.02 -21.55
N TRP A 59 11.08 -42.18 -21.23
CA TRP A 59 11.76 -41.27 -20.30
C TRP A 59 11.89 -39.86 -20.87
N THR A 60 12.15 -39.71 -22.17
CA THR A 60 12.14 -38.40 -22.83
C THR A 60 10.77 -37.74 -22.74
N LEU A 61 9.68 -38.48 -23.01
CA LEU A 61 8.32 -37.95 -22.87
C LEU A 61 8.02 -37.51 -21.45
N LEU A 62 8.37 -38.33 -20.44
CA LEU A 62 8.17 -37.99 -19.03
C LEU A 62 8.96 -36.75 -18.62
N VAL A 63 10.22 -36.61 -19.06
CA VAL A 63 11.04 -35.43 -18.79
C VAL A 63 10.43 -34.19 -19.46
N LEU A 64 9.94 -34.29 -20.69
CA LEU A 64 9.27 -33.18 -21.40
C LEU A 64 7.97 -32.76 -20.70
N VAL A 65 7.14 -33.71 -20.30
CA VAL A 65 5.90 -33.43 -19.55
C VAL A 65 6.23 -32.76 -18.21
N GLY A 66 7.21 -33.28 -17.47
CA GLY A 66 7.66 -32.69 -16.21
C GLY A 66 8.19 -31.27 -16.38
N ALA A 67 8.99 -31.01 -17.42
CA ALA A 67 9.48 -29.68 -17.74
C ALA A 67 8.35 -28.70 -18.12
N GLY A 68 7.36 -29.17 -18.88
CA GLY A 68 6.18 -28.38 -19.23
C GLY A 68 5.34 -27.98 -18.01
N LEU A 69 5.09 -28.92 -17.08
CA LEU A 69 4.39 -28.65 -15.83
C LEU A 69 5.17 -27.69 -14.93
N ALA A 70 6.48 -27.87 -14.83
CA ALA A 70 7.34 -26.97 -14.05
C ALA A 70 7.33 -25.53 -14.60
N LEU A 71 7.38 -25.37 -15.93
CA LEU A 71 7.29 -24.06 -16.58
C LEU A 71 5.92 -23.42 -16.36
N TYR A 72 4.84 -24.20 -16.50
CA TYR A 72 3.49 -23.72 -16.22
C TYR A 72 3.36 -23.22 -14.77
N GLN A 73 3.83 -24.01 -13.80
CA GLN A 73 3.81 -23.64 -12.38
C GLN A 73 4.64 -22.37 -12.12
N PHE A 74 5.82 -22.27 -12.72
CA PHE A 74 6.68 -21.09 -12.61
C PHE A 74 5.97 -19.83 -13.12
N ILE A 75 5.36 -19.89 -14.31
CA ILE A 75 4.61 -18.76 -14.88
C ILE A 75 3.43 -18.38 -13.97
N SER A 76 2.70 -19.37 -13.43
CA SER A 76 1.58 -19.12 -12.52
C SER A 76 2.03 -18.37 -11.25
N ILE A 77 3.12 -18.83 -10.62
CA ILE A 77 3.68 -18.20 -9.43
C ILE A 77 4.15 -16.78 -9.75
N VAL A 78 4.83 -16.56 -10.89
CA VAL A 78 5.29 -15.22 -11.29
C VAL A 78 4.11 -14.28 -11.52
N ARG A 79 3.04 -14.74 -12.18
CA ARG A 79 1.83 -13.93 -12.39
C ARG A 79 1.17 -13.56 -11.05
N GLU A 80 1.04 -14.52 -10.14
CA GLU A 80 0.49 -14.28 -8.81
C GLU A 80 1.37 -13.33 -7.99
N PHE A 81 2.71 -13.47 -8.06
CA PHE A 81 3.62 -12.54 -7.42
C PHE A 81 3.48 -11.10 -7.95
N GLN A 82 3.26 -10.94 -9.26
CA GLN A 82 3.05 -9.64 -9.90
C GLN A 82 1.76 -8.95 -9.49
N THR A 83 0.73 -9.67 -9.02
CA THR A 83 -0.50 -9.04 -8.53
C THR A 83 -0.33 -8.35 -7.17
N SER A 84 0.85 -8.47 -6.55
CA SER A 84 1.18 -7.88 -5.25
C SER A 84 0.11 -8.21 -4.19
N PRO A 85 -0.21 -9.50 -3.96
CA PRO A 85 -1.24 -9.86 -3.01
C PRO A 85 -0.81 -9.48 -1.59
N VAL A 86 -1.68 -8.76 -0.88
CA VAL A 86 -1.45 -8.34 0.50
C VAL A 86 -2.28 -9.24 1.42
N SER A 87 -1.61 -9.95 2.33
CA SER A 87 -2.25 -10.68 3.42
C SER A 87 -2.09 -9.90 4.71
N THR A 88 -3.19 -9.70 5.43
CA THR A 88 -3.20 -8.95 6.70
C THR A 88 -3.51 -9.88 7.87
N VAL A 89 -2.73 -9.75 8.95
CA VAL A 89 -2.93 -10.49 10.20
C VAL A 89 -3.39 -9.51 11.27
N VAL A 90 -4.58 -9.73 11.82
CA VAL A 90 -5.15 -8.89 12.89
C VAL A 90 -4.84 -9.53 14.24
N SER A 91 -4.24 -8.76 15.15
CA SER A 91 -3.98 -9.19 16.53
C SER A 91 -4.32 -8.07 17.51
N ILE A 92 -4.84 -8.45 18.68
CA ILE A 92 -5.18 -7.52 19.77
C ILE A 92 -4.00 -7.49 20.75
N LYS A 93 -3.47 -6.29 21.00
CA LYS A 93 -2.41 -6.06 21.98
C LYS A 93 -2.90 -5.10 23.05
N TYR A 94 -2.81 -5.51 24.31
CA TYR A 94 -3.13 -4.66 25.45
C TYR A 94 -1.88 -3.87 25.86
N GLN A 95 -1.99 -2.54 25.92
CA GLN A 95 -0.92 -1.67 26.38
C GLN A 95 -1.33 -1.05 27.73
N PRO A 96 -0.43 -0.99 28.73
CA PRO A 96 -0.74 -0.44 30.04
C PRO A 96 -1.01 1.08 30.01
N ARG A 97 -0.58 1.77 28.95
CA ARG A 97 -0.83 3.18 28.71
C ARG A 97 -1.16 3.36 27.23
N LEU A 98 -2.23 4.08 26.95
CA LEU A 98 -2.65 4.44 25.59
C LEU A 98 -2.85 5.96 25.54
N GLU A 99 -2.44 6.57 24.44
CA GLU A 99 -2.73 7.98 24.20
C GLU A 99 -4.23 8.15 23.96
N PHE A 100 -4.85 9.04 24.73
CA PHE A 100 -6.26 9.33 24.54
C PHE A 100 -6.45 10.14 23.24
N PRO A 101 -7.38 9.75 22.37
CA PRO A 101 -7.54 10.36 21.07
C PRO A 101 -8.01 11.81 21.18
N ALA A 102 -7.88 12.55 20.08
CA ALA A 102 -8.57 13.83 19.97
C ALA A 102 -10.08 13.60 19.95
N VAL A 103 -10.83 14.35 20.77
CA VAL A 103 -12.29 14.32 20.78
C VAL A 103 -12.79 15.56 20.08
N THR A 104 -13.64 15.38 19.08
CA THR A 104 -14.27 16.47 18.34
C THR A 104 -15.77 16.45 18.57
N LEU A 105 -16.30 17.56 19.08
CA LEU A 105 -17.72 17.78 19.37
C LEU A 105 -18.30 18.75 18.34
N CYS A 106 -19.54 18.49 17.92
CA CYS A 106 -20.28 19.32 16.98
C CYS A 106 -21.68 19.56 17.52
N ASN A 107 -22.13 20.81 17.55
CA ASN A 107 -23.56 21.06 17.61
C ASN A 107 -24.15 20.85 16.22
N LEU A 108 -25.19 20.03 16.10
CA LEU A 108 -25.89 19.80 14.83
C LEU A 108 -26.64 21.04 14.34
N ASN A 109 -26.94 21.97 15.24
CA ASN A 109 -27.39 23.30 14.89
C ASN A 109 -26.17 24.18 14.55
N PRO A 110 -25.95 24.55 13.29
CA PRO A 110 -24.76 25.29 12.88
C PRO A 110 -24.82 26.77 13.24
N ILE A 111 -25.98 27.34 13.59
CA ILE A 111 -26.09 28.79 13.79
C ILE A 111 -26.92 29.10 15.02
N ARG A 112 -26.42 30.03 15.83
CA ARG A 112 -27.24 30.71 16.83
C ARG A 112 -28.04 31.81 16.14
N LEU A 113 -29.36 31.63 16.02
CA LEU A 113 -30.24 32.63 15.41
C LEU A 113 -30.11 34.02 16.09
N SER A 114 -29.80 34.07 17.38
CA SER A 114 -29.54 35.32 18.10
C SER A 114 -28.33 36.10 17.58
N LYS A 115 -27.31 35.40 17.05
CA LYS A 115 -26.08 35.99 16.49
C LYS A 115 -26.03 35.94 14.96
N ALA A 116 -27.08 35.43 14.31
CA ALA A 116 -27.17 35.34 12.86
C ALA A 116 -27.35 36.72 12.22
N SER A 117 -26.80 36.89 11.01
CA SER A 117 -27.07 38.06 10.16
C SER A 117 -28.55 38.13 9.79
N GLN A 118 -29.02 39.33 9.42
CA GLN A 118 -30.41 39.51 9.03
C GLN A 118 -30.76 38.66 7.79
N ALA A 119 -29.86 38.56 6.82
CA ALA A 119 -30.03 37.71 5.65
C ALA A 119 -30.32 36.24 6.00
N ILE A 120 -29.64 35.69 7.01
CA ILE A 120 -29.86 34.33 7.48
C ILE A 120 -31.21 34.20 8.21
N LYS A 121 -31.58 35.21 9.01
CA LYS A 121 -32.89 35.21 9.70
C LYS A 121 -34.04 35.25 8.70
N ASP A 122 -33.92 36.07 7.66
CA ASP A 122 -34.92 36.19 6.60
C ASP A 122 -35.01 34.88 5.79
N LEU A 123 -33.87 34.23 5.52
CA LEU A 123 -33.82 32.93 4.86
C LEU A 123 -34.56 31.85 5.66
N VAL A 124 -34.33 31.78 6.97
CA VAL A 124 -34.96 30.79 7.86
C VAL A 124 -36.46 31.03 8.02
N ASN A 125 -36.89 32.30 8.05
CA ASN A 125 -38.30 32.67 8.16
C ASN A 125 -39.05 32.66 6.81
N GLY A 126 -38.34 32.43 5.70
CA GLY A 126 -38.92 32.38 4.37
C GLY A 126 -39.83 31.18 4.15
N THR A 127 -40.57 31.21 3.04
CA THR A 127 -41.46 30.12 2.61
C THR A 127 -40.79 29.15 1.63
N GLU A 128 -39.47 29.26 1.45
CA GLU A 128 -38.67 28.37 0.60
C GLU A 128 -38.64 26.94 1.17
N THR A 129 -38.35 25.96 0.32
CA THR A 129 -38.18 24.57 0.80
C THR A 129 -36.91 24.43 1.64
N LEU A 130 -36.89 23.47 2.57
CA LEU A 130 -35.71 23.20 3.41
C LEU A 130 -34.43 22.94 2.59
N GLU A 131 -34.55 22.33 1.41
CA GLU A 131 -33.40 22.08 0.54
C GLU A 131 -32.84 23.38 -0.05
N GLN A 132 -33.72 24.27 -0.52
CA GLN A 132 -33.34 25.60 -1.02
C GLN A 132 -32.73 26.46 0.07
N GLN A 133 -33.35 26.47 1.27
CA GLN A 133 -32.82 27.18 2.43
C GLN A 133 -31.43 26.67 2.81
N ASN A 134 -31.21 25.36 2.82
CA ASN A 134 -29.90 24.81 3.15
C ASN A 134 -28.85 25.19 2.10
N ALA A 135 -29.16 25.10 0.81
CA ALA A 135 -28.21 25.48 -0.24
C ALA A 135 -27.79 26.95 -0.15
N LYS A 136 -28.76 27.85 0.05
CA LYS A 136 -28.53 29.30 0.18
C LYS A 136 -27.84 29.66 1.49
N LEU A 137 -28.11 28.93 2.56
CA LEU A 137 -27.40 29.08 3.84
C LEU A 137 -25.94 28.70 3.70
N GLU A 138 -25.61 27.64 2.97
CA GLU A 138 -24.23 27.25 2.71
C GLU A 138 -23.47 28.27 1.89
N GLU A 139 -24.11 28.84 0.86
CA GLU A 139 -23.56 29.91 0.03
C GLU A 139 -23.21 31.13 0.90
N LEU A 140 -24.17 31.64 1.67
CA LEU A 140 -23.97 32.77 2.58
C LEU A 140 -22.85 32.50 3.60
N LEU A 141 -22.85 31.31 4.20
CA LEU A 141 -21.78 30.92 5.13
C LEU A 141 -20.42 30.77 4.45
N SER A 142 -20.36 30.44 3.16
CA SER A 142 -19.11 30.35 2.42
C SER A 142 -18.50 31.73 2.17
N GLU A 143 -19.34 32.73 1.87
CA GLU A 143 -18.93 34.10 1.56
C GLU A 143 -18.48 34.92 2.78
N ASN A 144 -19.07 34.68 3.95
CA ASN A 144 -18.72 35.43 5.17
C ASN A 144 -17.23 35.31 5.55
N SER A 145 -16.72 36.33 6.24
CA SER A 145 -15.36 36.31 6.81
C SER A 145 -15.25 35.24 7.90
N THR A 146 -14.04 34.70 8.14
CA THR A 146 -13.82 33.69 9.19
C THR A 146 -14.30 34.16 10.56
N GLU A 147 -14.13 35.45 10.89
CA GLU A 147 -14.55 36.02 12.18
C GLU A 147 -16.08 36.01 12.37
N GLU A 148 -16.83 36.47 11.37
CA GLU A 148 -18.30 36.44 11.41
C GLU A 148 -18.83 35.02 11.47
N LYS A 149 -18.21 34.13 10.71
CA LYS A 149 -18.46 32.69 10.73
C LYS A 149 -18.33 32.22 12.19
N MET A 150 -17.17 32.44 12.81
CA MET A 150 -16.89 32.02 14.20
C MET A 150 -17.86 32.63 15.22
N LEU A 151 -18.34 33.86 15.00
CA LEU A 151 -19.30 34.54 15.86
C LEU A 151 -20.69 33.90 15.83
N MET A 152 -21.15 33.48 14.65
CA MET A 152 -22.49 32.90 14.44
C MET A 152 -22.64 31.48 15.00
N GLY A 153 -21.56 30.71 15.08
CA GLY A 153 -21.57 29.38 15.69
C GLY A 153 -21.86 29.42 17.19
N HIS A 154 -22.17 28.26 17.80
CA HIS A 154 -22.28 28.11 19.26
C HIS A 154 -20.97 28.46 19.98
N SER A 155 -20.99 28.65 21.30
CA SER A 155 -19.78 28.82 22.12
C SER A 155 -19.55 27.56 22.94
N MET A 156 -18.31 27.22 23.29
CA MET A 156 -18.07 26.02 24.09
C MET A 156 -18.53 26.23 25.53
N GLU A 157 -18.33 27.45 26.04
CA GLU A 157 -18.77 27.94 27.35
C GLU A 157 -20.27 27.73 27.56
N ASP A 158 -21.08 27.89 26.50
CA ASP A 158 -22.55 27.74 26.56
C ASP A 158 -23.02 26.28 26.46
N MET A 159 -22.19 25.39 25.90
CA MET A 159 -22.54 23.99 25.65
C MET A 159 -21.96 23.02 26.67
N LEU A 160 -20.85 23.39 27.31
CA LEU A 160 -20.11 22.55 28.25
C LEU A 160 -20.57 22.82 29.68
N ILE A 161 -21.34 21.89 30.26
CA ILE A 161 -21.82 22.01 31.65
C ILE A 161 -20.77 21.51 32.65
N ASP A 162 -20.14 20.36 32.37
CA ASP A 162 -19.04 19.79 33.15
C ASP A 162 -18.14 18.97 32.21
N CYS A 163 -16.83 19.00 32.44
CA CYS A 163 -15.87 18.22 31.67
C CYS A 163 -14.76 17.74 32.58
N LYS A 164 -14.61 16.42 32.72
CA LYS A 164 -13.58 15.80 33.53
C LYS A 164 -12.89 14.68 32.77
N PHE A 165 -11.57 14.63 32.88
CA PHE A 165 -10.75 13.53 32.37
C PHE A 165 -9.89 13.00 33.50
N ASN A 166 -9.97 11.70 33.77
CA ASN A 166 -9.33 11.05 34.94
C ASN A 166 -9.60 11.77 36.27
N GLY A 167 -10.83 12.27 36.45
CA GLY A 167 -11.25 12.97 37.66
C GLY A 167 -10.85 14.45 37.73
N VAL A 168 -10.12 14.97 36.75
CA VAL A 168 -9.67 16.37 36.74
C VAL A 168 -10.50 17.19 35.78
N SER A 169 -10.99 18.33 36.28
CA SER A 169 -11.78 19.27 35.50
C SER A 169 -10.96 19.91 34.38
N ILE A 170 -11.54 19.92 33.18
CA ILE A 170 -10.97 20.51 31.97
C ILE A 170 -11.75 21.79 31.67
N SER A 171 -11.01 22.88 31.43
CA SER A 171 -11.63 24.13 30.97
C SER A 171 -11.88 24.12 29.46
N GLU A 172 -12.99 24.71 29.09
CA GLU A 172 -13.47 25.00 27.75
C GLU A 172 -12.45 25.71 26.85
N ILE A 173 -11.52 26.50 27.43
CA ILE A 173 -10.45 27.19 26.68
C ILE A 173 -9.50 26.23 25.96
N LEU A 174 -9.46 24.95 26.38
CA LEU A 174 -8.64 23.91 25.77
C LEU A 174 -9.27 23.35 24.48
N PHE A 175 -10.54 23.67 24.20
CA PHE A 175 -11.20 23.27 22.96
C PHE A 175 -10.91 24.26 21.85
N LYS A 176 -10.35 23.76 20.75
CA LYS A 176 -10.10 24.55 19.54
C LYS A 176 -11.34 24.52 18.66
N LYS A 177 -11.89 25.71 18.37
CA LYS A 177 -13.03 25.88 17.45
C LYS A 177 -12.54 26.00 16.00
N PHE A 178 -13.21 25.31 15.09
CA PHE A 178 -13.00 25.47 13.66
C PHE A 178 -14.32 25.30 12.89
N PHE A 179 -14.40 25.94 11.72
CA PHE A 179 -15.49 25.79 10.78
C PHE A 179 -15.18 24.66 9.80
N PHE A 180 -16.18 23.85 9.47
CA PHE A 180 -16.02 22.82 8.45
C PHE A 180 -17.30 22.67 7.62
N LEU A 181 -17.14 22.44 6.32
CA LEU A 181 -18.24 22.02 5.45
C LEU A 181 -18.21 20.49 5.37
N LEU A 182 -19.06 19.83 6.15
CA LEU A 182 -19.17 18.36 6.14
C LEU A 182 -19.84 17.90 4.87
N ARG A 183 -19.10 17.21 4.00
CA ARG A 183 -19.66 16.52 2.85
C ARG A 183 -20.27 15.19 3.30
N ILE A 184 -21.59 15.06 3.29
CA ILE A 184 -22.28 13.82 3.68
C ILE A 184 -22.33 12.88 2.47
N PRO A 185 -21.75 11.66 2.54
CA PRO A 185 -21.88 10.69 1.46
C PRO A 185 -23.37 10.34 1.26
N ASN A 186 -23.84 10.40 0.00
CA ASN A 186 -25.24 10.27 -0.45
C ASN A 186 -26.13 11.52 -0.37
N LYS A 187 -25.61 12.70 0.00
CA LYS A 187 -26.30 13.98 -0.21
C LYS A 187 -25.53 14.84 -1.22
N LEU A 188 -26.27 15.51 -2.10
CA LEU A 188 -25.70 16.44 -3.08
C LEU A 188 -25.14 17.72 -2.42
N ILE A 189 -25.58 18.01 -1.19
CA ILE A 189 -25.34 19.26 -0.46
C ILE A 189 -24.39 18.97 0.70
N SER A 190 -23.45 19.89 0.96
CA SER A 190 -22.60 19.82 2.16
C SER A 190 -23.43 20.21 3.39
N ARG A 191 -22.88 20.15 4.61
CA ARG A 191 -23.45 20.85 5.75
C ARG A 191 -22.38 21.67 6.43
N ALA A 192 -22.56 22.97 6.46
CA ALA A 192 -21.80 23.84 7.33
C ALA A 192 -21.97 23.45 8.80
N VAL A 193 -20.87 23.24 9.52
CA VAL A 193 -20.86 22.90 10.95
C VAL A 193 -19.72 23.57 11.70
N TRP A 194 -19.92 23.74 13.01
CA TRP A 194 -18.90 24.18 13.95
C TRP A 194 -18.39 23.00 14.75
N LEU A 195 -17.08 22.78 14.66
CA LEU A 195 -16.41 21.70 15.34
C LEU A 195 -15.51 22.25 16.45
N TYR A 196 -15.56 21.58 17.59
CA TYR A 196 -14.72 21.84 18.74
C TYR A 196 -13.85 20.62 18.96
N SER A 197 -12.54 20.72 18.75
CA SER A 197 -11.63 19.62 19.01
C SER A 197 -10.76 19.91 20.21
N ILE A 198 -10.71 18.95 21.13
CA ILE A 198 -9.73 18.91 22.21
C ILE A 198 -8.73 17.79 21.91
N THR A 199 -7.46 18.15 21.94
CA THR A 199 -6.34 17.22 21.76
C THR A 199 -5.68 16.99 23.11
N PHE A 200 -5.63 15.74 23.56
CA PHE A 200 -5.03 15.34 24.84
C PHE A 200 -3.53 15.07 24.72
N VAL A 201 -2.86 15.76 23.79
CA VAL A 201 -1.44 15.56 23.49
C VAL A 201 -0.63 16.03 24.69
N ASN A 202 0.00 15.07 25.39
CA ASN A 202 0.83 15.29 26.56
C ASN A 202 0.14 15.96 27.77
N PHE A 203 -0.95 15.37 28.26
CA PHE A 203 -1.31 15.46 29.70
C PHE A 203 -0.22 14.89 30.64
N LYS A 204 0.92 14.48 30.09
CA LYS A 204 2.16 14.07 30.76
C LYS A 204 2.75 15.15 31.67
N THR A 205 2.49 16.43 31.41
CA THR A 205 3.06 17.54 32.19
C THR A 205 2.18 18.01 33.35
N ILE A 206 0.89 17.64 33.37
CA ILE A 206 -0.06 18.07 34.43
C ILE A 206 -0.32 16.95 35.45
N PHE A 207 -0.14 15.67 35.08
CA PHE A 207 -0.51 14.52 35.92
C PHE A 207 0.65 13.57 36.27
N SER A 208 1.87 14.08 36.37
CA SER A 208 3.00 13.34 36.95
C SER A 208 3.31 13.85 38.36
N THR A 209 2.40 13.59 39.28
CA THR A 209 2.66 13.53 40.73
C THR A 209 1.87 12.37 41.30
#